data_AF-A0A0X8CG63-F1
#
_entry.id   AF-A0A0X8CG63-F1
#
_cell.length_a   1.000
_cell.length_b   1.000
_cell.length_c   1.000
_cell.angle_alpha   90.00
_cell.angle_beta   90.00
_cell.angle_gamma   90.00
#
_symmetry.space_group_name_H-M   'P 1'
#
loop_
_entity.id
_entity.type
_entity.pdbx_description
1 polymer ?
#
loop_
_entity_poly.entity_id
_entity_poly.type
_entity_poly.pdbx_seq_one_letter_code
_entity_poly.pdbx_strand_id
1 'polypeptide(L)' 'MRRRSEPHTFEQRLDAQRQRLQHEIARLPDGQQRESVVARLEQLQTAAEMYGFLMLRQEISAPR' A
#
# COMPACT_ATOMS: atom_id res chain seq x y z
N MET A 1 -4.76 30.81 9.40
CA MET A 1 -5.06 29.91 8.25
C MET A 1 -4.86 28.46 8.70
N ARG A 2 -5.90 27.60 8.63
CA ARG A 2 -5.73 26.15 8.87
C ARG A 2 -4.95 25.56 7.69
N ARG A 3 -3.71 25.12 7.90
CA ARG A 3 -2.99 24.27 6.94
C ARG A 3 -3.79 22.98 6.78
N ARG A 4 -4.47 22.80 5.64
CA ARG A 4 -4.97 21.49 5.26
C ARG A 4 -3.75 20.72 4.77
N SER A 5 -3.41 19.62 5.44
CA SER A 5 -2.43 18.67 4.92
C SER A 5 -2.85 18.28 3.51
N GLU A 6 -1.91 18.22 2.56
CA GLU A 6 -2.21 17.72 1.23
C GLU A 6 -2.88 16.34 1.31
N PRO A 7 -3.82 16.04 0.40
CA PRO A 7 -4.43 14.73 0.35
C PRO A 7 -3.34 13.67 0.14
N HIS A 8 -3.33 12.63 0.97
CA HIS A 8 -2.33 11.57 0.83
C HIS A 8 -2.36 10.98 -0.58
N THR A 9 -1.18 10.82 -1.18
CA THR A 9 -1.03 10.10 -2.44
C THR A 9 -1.40 8.63 -2.25
N PHE A 10 -1.65 7.92 -3.36
CA PHE A 10 -1.96 6.49 -3.30
C PHE A 10 -0.82 5.71 -2.62
N GLU A 11 0.43 6.01 -2.96
CA GLU A 11 1.64 5.41 -2.37
C GLU A 11 1.71 5.66 -0.87
N GLN A 12 1.48 6.90 -0.42
CA GLN A 12 1.47 7.25 1.01
C GLN A 12 0.41 6.48 1.79
N ARG A 13 -0.78 6.28 1.20
CA ARG A 13 -1.82 5.44 1.82
C ARG A 13 -1.41 3.98 1.88
N LEU A 14 -0.76 3.49 0.83
CA LEU A 14 -0.31 2.11 0.72
C LEU A 14 0.77 1.81 1.77
N ASP A 15 1.74 2.71 1.94
CA ASP A 15 2.78 2.60 2.96
C ASP A 15 2.23 2.67 4.39
N ALA A 16 1.32 3.63 4.64
CA ALA A 16 0.67 3.72 5.95
C ALA A 16 -0.11 2.44 6.29
N GLN A 17 -0.77 1.82 5.30
CA GLN A 17 -1.48 0.56 5.50
C GLN A 17 -0.51 -0.61 5.69
N ARG A 18 0.59 -0.68 4.94
CA ARG A 18 1.65 -1.69 5.10
C ARG A 18 2.23 -1.65 6.51
N GLN A 19 2.58 -0.46 7.02
CA GLN A 19 3.10 -0.28 8.38
C GLN A 19 2.11 -0.77 9.45
N ARG A 20 0.81 -0.45 9.29
CA ARG A 20 -0.23 -0.91 10.23
C ARG A 20 -0.32 -2.42 10.28
N LEU A 21 -0.35 -3.10 9.13
CA LEU A 21 -0.41 -4.56 9.07
C LEU A 21 0.87 -5.22 9.61
N GLN A 22 2.04 -4.64 9.36
CA GLN A 22 3.30 -5.13 9.95
C GLN A 22 3.29 -5.03 11.48
N HIS A 23 2.81 -3.91 12.04
CA HIS A 23 2.64 -3.77 13.49
C HIS A 23 1.61 -4.74 14.05
N GLU A 24 0.56 -5.07 13.30
CA GLU A 24 -0.46 -6.04 13.70
C GLU A 24 0.11 -7.47 13.73
N ILE A 25 0.88 -7.88 12.71
CA ILE A 25 1.58 -9.17 12.66
C ILE A 25 2.50 -9.34 13.87
N ALA A 26 3.23 -8.29 14.26
CA ALA A 26 4.14 -8.33 15.41
C ALA A 26 3.42 -8.52 16.76
N ARG A 27 2.11 -8.21 16.83
CA ARG A 27 1.29 -8.34 18.04
C ARG A 27 0.47 -9.62 18.06
N LEU A 28 0.24 -10.24 16.91
CA LEU A 28 -0.57 -11.45 16.79
C LEU A 28 0.26 -12.71 17.07
N PRO A 29 -0.27 -13.65 17.87
CA PRO A 29 0.31 -14.97 17.98
C PRO A 29 0.22 -15.69 16.63
N ASP A 30 1.06 -16.72 16.47
CA ASP A 30 1.01 -17.56 15.27
C ASP A 30 -0.35 -18.27 15.16
N GLY A 31 -0.87 -18.34 13.93
CA GLY A 31 -2.17 -18.93 13.64
C GLY A 31 -2.93 -18.17 12.56
N GLN A 32 -4.19 -18.59 12.34
CA GLN A 32 -5.02 -18.16 11.21
C GLN A 32 -5.22 -16.64 11.14
N GLN A 33 -5.28 -15.95 12.28
CA GLN A 33 -5.39 -14.49 12.31
C GLN A 33 -4.15 -13.83 11.71
N ARG A 34 -2.96 -14.26 12.14
CA ARG A 34 -1.70 -13.74 11.61
C ARG A 34 -1.54 -14.06 10.12
N GLU A 35 -1.88 -15.27 9.70
CA GLU A 35 -1.87 -15.66 8.29
C GLU A 35 -2.80 -14.78 7.44
N SER A 36 -3.98 -14.43 7.95
CA SER A 36 -4.91 -13.54 7.24
C SER A 36 -4.33 -12.12 7.03
N VAL A 37 -3.58 -11.61 8.01
CA VAL A 37 -2.91 -10.30 7.93
C VAL A 37 -1.72 -10.35 6.97
N VAL A 38 -0.97 -11.45 6.96
CA VAL A 38 0.10 -11.70 5.99
C VAL A 38 -0.45 -11.74 4.56
N ALA A 39 -1.52 -12.50 4.31
CA ALA A 39 -2.16 -12.56 2.99
C ALA A 39 -2.64 -11.18 2.52
N ARG A 40 -3.12 -10.34 3.44
CA ARG A 40 -3.52 -8.96 3.12
C ARG A 40 -2.33 -8.05 2.80
N LEU A 41 -1.18 -8.29 3.42
CA LEU A 41 0.08 -7.61 3.10
C LEU A 41 0.55 -7.96 1.68
N GLU A 42 0.43 -9.23 1.28
CA GLU A 42 0.75 -9.68 -0.07
C GLU A 42 -0.16 -9.03 -1.11
N GLN A 43 -1.47 -8.94 -0.85
CA GLN A 43 -2.41 -8.24 -1.73
C GLN A 43 -2.04 -6.76 -1.93
N LEU A 44 -1.59 -6.08 -0.88
CA LEU A 44 -1.10 -4.69 -0.97
C LEU A 44 0.15 -4.59 -1.83
N GLN A 45 1.07 -5.55 -1.71
CA GLN A 45 2.28 -5.61 -2.52
C GLN A 45 1.92 -5.76 -4.00
N THR A 46 1.04 -6.70 -4.34
CA THR A 46 0.54 -6.88 -5.72
C THR A 46 -0.12 -5.61 -6.25
N ALA A 47 -0.95 -4.93 -5.44
CA ALA A 47 -1.59 -3.68 -5.85
C ALA A 47 -0.56 -2.55 -6.13
N ALA A 48 0.52 -2.48 -5.35
CA ALA A 48 1.60 -1.51 -5.57
C ALA A 48 2.35 -1.79 -6.88
N GLU A 49 2.64 -3.06 -7.17
CA GLU A 49 3.29 -3.48 -8.42
C GLU A 49 2.42 -3.18 -9.64
N MET A 50 1.11 -3.48 -9.56
CA MET A 50 0.15 -3.12 -10.59
C MET A 50 0.09 -1.61 -10.83
N TYR A 51 0.08 -0.82 -9.76
CA TYR A 51 0.09 0.64 -9.86
C TYR A 51 1.35 1.14 -10.55
N GLY A 52 2.52 0.63 -10.16
CA GLY A 52 3.80 0.95 -10.80
C GLY A 52 3.80 0.61 -12.30
N PHE A 53 3.31 -0.58 -12.67
CA PHE A 53 3.16 -0.99 -14.07
C PHE A 53 2.23 -0.05 -14.86
N LEU A 54 1.08 0.31 -14.30
CA LEU A 54 0.11 1.19 -14.94
C LEU A 54 0.61 2.63 -15.08
N MET A 55 1.35 3.14 -14.10
CA MET A 55 1.94 4.49 -14.19
C MET A 55 3.08 4.55 -15.20
N LEU A 56 3.97 3.55 -15.21
CA LEU A 56 5.02 3.43 -16.23
C LEU A 56 4.44 3.39 -17.64
N ARG A 57 3.34 2.65 -17.84
CA ARG A 57 2.64 2.60 -19.14
C ARG A 57 2.05 3.95 -19.55
N GLN A 58 1.53 4.73 -18.60
CA GLN A 58 0.99 6.06 -18.87
C GLN A 58 2.09 7.06 -19.27
N GLU A 59 3.26 7.00 -18.65
CA GLU A 59 4.42 7.83 -19.04
C GLU A 59 4.90 7.54 -20.47
N ILE A 60 4.88 6.27 -20.88
CA ILE A 60 5.27 5.86 -22.25
C ILE A 60 4.21 6.27 -23.29
N SER A 61 2.94 6.38 -22.89
CA SER A 61 1.81 6.64 -23.79
C SER A 61 1.41 8.12 -23.86
N ALA A 62 2.03 9.00 -23.07
CA ALA A 62 1.80 10.43 -23.12
C ALA A 62 2.54 11.03 -24.35
N PRO A 63 1.84 11.61 -25.34
CA PRO A 63 2.53 12.35 -26.40
C PRO A 63 3.19 13.59 -25.79
N ARG A 64 4.48 13.80 -26.13
CA ARG A 64 5.21 15.04 -25.82
C ARG A 64 4.69 16.20 -26.66
#